data_AF-A0A5B9MUB6-F1
#
_entry.id   AF-A0A5B9MUB6-F1
#
_cell.length_a   1.000
_cell.length_b   1.000
_cell.length_c   1.000
_cell.angle_alpha   90.00
_cell.angle_beta   90.00
_cell.angle_gamma   90.00
#
_symmetry.space_group_name_H-M   'P 1'
#
loop_
_entity.id
_entity.type
_entity.pdbx_description
1 polymer ?
#
loop_
_entity_poly.entity_id
_entity_poly.type
_entity_poly.pdbx_seq_one_letter_code
_entity_poly.pdbx_strand_id
1 'polypeptide(L)'
;MSPVENRNVRLPRLALVIRLLFALFLFGTGIMTMNFAINGYPAGDPPDEVGQFMIALQKTGYLIFWVGLFKAVTGGLMFFRRTVPLAILMSLPYAFNILLYVTFFAHQYLIIGLPDFAACAFLIYCHFDWYRPIFAGPTAAPLPIPQGD
;
A
#
# COMPACT_ATOMS: atom_id res chain seq x y z
N MET A 1 -21.73 26.06 -9.24
CA MET A 1 -20.81 25.68 -8.16
C MET A 1 -21.33 24.40 -7.54
N SER A 2 -20.73 23.26 -7.87
CA SER A 2 -21.10 21.98 -7.26
C SER A 2 -20.86 22.05 -5.74
N PRO A 3 -21.75 21.49 -4.90
CA PRO A 3 -21.54 21.49 -3.47
C PRO A 3 -20.22 20.78 -3.19
N VAL A 4 -19.38 21.38 -2.37
CA VAL A 4 -18.23 20.68 -1.79
C VAL A 4 -18.83 19.61 -0.89
N GLU A 5 -19.12 18.45 -1.48
CA GLU A 5 -19.53 17.23 -0.79
C GLU A 5 -18.55 17.06 0.37
N ASN A 6 -19.04 17.12 1.61
CA ASN A 6 -18.23 16.91 2.80
C ASN A 6 -17.72 15.48 2.75
N ARG A 7 -16.55 15.28 2.11
CA ARG A 7 -15.85 14.01 1.96
C ARG A 7 -15.36 13.57 3.33
N ASN A 8 -16.28 13.01 4.11
CA ASN A 8 -16.05 12.66 5.48
C ASN A 8 -15.30 11.32 5.52
N VAL A 9 -14.07 11.34 6.02
CA VAL A 9 -13.33 10.11 6.31
C VAL A 9 -14.01 9.45 7.51
N ARG A 10 -14.36 8.17 7.42
CA ARG A 10 -14.87 7.44 8.59
C ARG A 10 -13.75 7.37 9.63
N LEU A 11 -13.92 8.05 10.77
CA LEU A 11 -12.96 8.18 11.89
C LEU A 11 -11.63 8.87 11.50
N PRO A 12 -11.64 10.20 11.24
CA PRO A 12 -10.49 10.92 10.68
C PRO A 12 -9.25 10.90 11.58
N ARG A 13 -9.42 10.83 12.92
CA ARG A 13 -8.30 10.78 13.87
C ARG A 13 -7.59 9.43 13.86
N LEU A 14 -8.35 8.32 13.89
CA LEU A 14 -7.80 6.96 13.83
C LEU A 14 -7.16 6.68 12.46
N ALA A 15 -7.83 7.07 11.38
CA ALA A 15 -7.30 6.91 10.03
C ALA A 15 -5.97 7.67 9.85
N LEU A 16 -5.80 8.83 10.47
CA LEU A 16 -4.56 9.61 10.42
C LEU A 16 -3.44 8.91 11.19
N VAL A 17 -3.71 8.43 12.41
CA VAL A 17 -2.72 7.71 13.24
C VAL A 17 -2.27 6.42 12.55
N ILE A 18 -3.21 5.59 12.10
CA ILE A 18 -2.92 4.32 11.41
C ILE A 18 -2.17 4.61 10.11
N ARG A 19 -2.57 5.64 9.36
CA ARG A 19 -1.86 6.07 8.16
C ARG A 19 -0.44 6.48 8.46
N LEU A 20 -0.20 7.26 9.52
CA LEU A 20 1.15 7.72 9.85
C LEU A 20 2.04 6.53 10.26
N LEU A 21 1.50 5.61 11.07
CA LEU A 21 2.19 4.39 11.48
C LEU A 21 2.50 3.50 10.28
N PHE A 22 1.52 3.27 9.41
CA PHE A 22 1.65 2.45 8.21
C PHE A 22 2.61 3.10 7.18
N ALA A 23 2.54 4.42 6.99
CA ALA A 23 3.46 5.15 6.13
C ALA A 23 4.90 5.08 6.65
N LEU A 24 5.10 5.27 7.95
CA LEU A 24 6.43 5.19 8.56
C LEU A 24 6.98 3.77 8.50
N PHE A 25 6.13 2.77 8.72
CA PHE A 25 6.47 1.36 8.58
C PHE A 25 6.87 1.02 7.14
N LEU A 26 6.04 1.38 6.16
CA LEU A 26 6.31 1.19 4.73
C LEU A 26 7.61 1.86 4.30
N PHE A 27 7.80 3.12 4.71
CA PHE A 27 8.95 3.92 4.34
C PHE A 27 10.23 3.39 4.98
N GLY A 28 10.22 3.13 6.30
CA GLY A 28 11.38 2.63 7.03
C GLY A 28 11.81 1.25 6.57
N THR A 29 10.85 0.32 6.45
CA THR A 29 11.15 -1.02 5.94
C THR A 29 11.53 -1.00 4.46
N GLY A 30 10.95 -0.13 3.63
CA GLY A 30 11.33 0.03 2.22
C GLY A 30 12.78 0.46 2.05
N ILE A 31 13.22 1.48 2.80
CA ILE A 31 14.64 1.92 2.80
C ILE A 31 15.55 0.81 3.31
N MET A 32 15.16 0.10 4.38
CA MET A 32 15.92 -1.04 4.90
C MET A 32 16.05 -2.15 3.84
N THR A 33 14.98 -2.47 3.11
CA THR A 33 14.98 -3.45 2.03
C THR A 33 15.88 -3.03 0.87
N MET A 34 15.87 -1.75 0.47
CA MET A 34 16.79 -1.23 -0.54
C MET A 34 18.25 -1.31 -0.05
N ASN A 35 18.50 -1.03 1.22
CA ASN A 35 19.82 -1.17 1.82
C ASN A 35 20.31 -2.62 1.80
N PHE A 36 19.43 -3.60 2.06
CA PHE A 36 19.75 -5.02 1.90
C PHE A 36 20.02 -5.43 0.46
N ALA A 37 19.35 -4.82 -0.52
CA ALA A 37 19.63 -5.08 -1.92
C ALA A 37 21.04 -4.62 -2.34
N ILE A 38 21.53 -3.51 -1.75
CA ILE A 38 22.83 -2.91 -2.09
C ILE A 38 23.97 -3.52 -1.28
N ASN A 39 23.80 -3.68 0.04
CA ASN A 39 24.83 -4.19 0.95
C ASN A 39 24.82 -5.72 1.12
N GLY A 40 23.83 -6.40 0.54
CA GLY A 40 23.65 -7.84 0.66
C GLY A 40 22.94 -8.24 1.95
N TYR A 41 22.20 -9.35 1.88
CA TYR A 41 21.53 -9.92 3.04
C TYR A 41 22.54 -10.73 3.87
N PRO A 42 22.70 -10.46 5.17
CA PRO A 42 23.51 -11.30 6.04
C PRO A 42 22.77 -12.63 6.27
N ALA A 43 22.99 -13.59 5.37
CA ALA A 43 22.51 -14.95 5.54
C ALA A 43 23.30 -15.59 6.68
N GLY A 44 22.65 -15.82 7.82
CA GLY A 44 23.17 -16.71 8.85
C GLY A 44 23.12 -18.15 8.33
N ASP A 45 24.22 -18.87 8.42
CA ASP A 45 24.23 -20.32 8.22
C ASP A 45 23.62 -21.03 9.44
N PRO A 46 22.72 -22.03 9.26
CA PRO A 46 22.19 -22.58 8.01
C PRO A 46 20.92 -21.84 7.52
N PRO A 47 20.70 -21.72 6.20
CA PRO A 47 19.53 -21.05 5.65
C PRO A 47 18.29 -21.95 5.80
N ASP A 48 17.39 -21.54 6.68
CA ASP A 48 16.02 -22.02 6.74
C ASP A 48 15.30 -21.81 5.39
N GLU A 49 14.12 -22.40 5.15
CA GLU A 49 13.39 -22.26 3.88
C GLU A 49 13.18 -20.77 3.49
N VAL A 50 12.98 -19.91 4.50
CA VAL A 50 12.92 -18.45 4.38
C VAL A 50 14.25 -17.84 3.93
N GLY A 51 15.37 -18.35 4.45
CA GLY A 51 16.71 -17.95 4.06
C GLY A 51 17.02 -18.29 2.61
N GLN A 52 16.61 -19.47 2.13
CA GLN A 52 16.76 -19.83 0.71
C GLN A 52 15.93 -18.93 -0.21
N PHE A 53 14.71 -18.57 0.18
CA PHE A 53 13.90 -17.62 -0.58
C PHE A 53 14.51 -16.21 -0.57
N MET A 54 15.04 -15.75 0.56
CA MET A 54 15.78 -14.47 0.61
C MET A 54 17.04 -14.49 -0.25
N ILE A 55 17.79 -15.59 -0.27
CA ILE A 55 18.94 -15.77 -1.15
C ILE A 55 18.51 -15.80 -2.63
N ALA A 56 17.38 -16.45 -2.96
CA ALA A 56 16.84 -16.45 -4.32
C ALA A 56 16.40 -15.05 -4.77
N LEU A 57 15.75 -14.29 -3.89
CA LEU A 57 15.41 -12.89 -4.14
C LEU A 57 16.66 -12.02 -4.26
N GLN A 58 17.69 -12.26 -3.43
CA GLN A 58 18.96 -11.54 -3.52
C GLN A 58 19.69 -11.86 -4.83
N LYS A 59 19.63 -13.10 -5.31
CA LYS A 59 20.15 -13.48 -6.63
C LYS A 59 19.44 -12.75 -7.77
N THR A 60 18.15 -12.45 -7.62
CA THR A 60 17.46 -11.58 -8.59
C THR A 60 17.87 -10.11 -8.47
N GLY A 61 18.38 -9.66 -7.30
CA GLY A 61 19.02 -8.36 -6.98
C GLY A 61 18.13 -7.13 -7.22
N TYR A 62 17.70 -6.98 -8.45
CA TYR A 62 16.70 -6.07 -8.97
C TYR A 62 15.37 -6.15 -8.19
N LEU A 63 14.85 -7.35 -7.92
CA LEU A 63 13.49 -7.51 -7.38
C LEU A 63 13.37 -6.94 -5.95
N ILE A 64 14.36 -7.19 -5.09
CA ILE A 64 14.39 -6.63 -3.72
C ILE A 64 14.49 -5.11 -3.76
N PHE A 65 15.36 -4.55 -4.61
CA PHE A 65 15.51 -3.10 -4.75
C PHE A 65 14.21 -2.44 -5.23
N TRP A 66 13.56 -2.98 -6.26
CA TRP A 66 12.32 -2.41 -6.80
C TRP A 66 11.15 -2.54 -5.84
N VAL A 67 11.03 -3.67 -5.13
CA VAL A 67 10.00 -3.83 -4.08
C VAL A 67 10.23 -2.81 -2.97
N GLY A 68 11.48 -2.65 -2.50
CA GLY A 68 11.84 -1.65 -1.49
C GLY A 68 11.56 -0.22 -1.96
N LEU A 69 11.92 0.11 -3.21
CA LEU A 69 11.65 1.41 -3.84
C LEU A 69 10.15 1.69 -3.88
N PHE A 70 9.36 0.72 -4.36
CA PHE A 70 7.92 0.86 -4.47
C PHE A 70 7.27 1.05 -3.10
N LYS A 71 7.73 0.30 -2.09
CA LYS A 71 7.29 0.43 -0.70
C LYS A 71 7.64 1.82 -0.13
N ALA A 72 8.85 2.30 -0.36
CA ALA A 72 9.32 3.61 0.09
C ALA A 72 8.57 4.75 -0.60
N VAL A 73 8.37 4.67 -1.92
CA VAL A 73 7.59 5.64 -2.69
C VAL A 73 6.16 5.67 -2.18
N THR A 74 5.52 4.51 -2.00
CA THR A 74 4.14 4.42 -1.52
C THR A 74 3.99 4.97 -0.10
N GLY A 75 4.91 4.64 0.81
CA GLY A 75 4.97 5.21 2.16
C GLY A 75 5.20 6.73 2.15
N GLY A 76 6.05 7.22 1.25
CA GLY A 76 6.28 8.66 1.00
C GLY A 76 5.03 9.39 0.52
N LEU A 77 4.33 8.82 -0.47
CA LEU A 77 3.07 9.39 -0.98
C LEU A 77 1.97 9.40 0.10
N MET A 78 2.01 8.48 1.06
CA MET A 78 1.09 8.51 2.19
C MET A 78 1.31 9.70 3.13
N PHE A 79 2.37 10.50 3.04
CA PHE A 79 2.45 11.75 3.82
C PHE A 79 1.55 12.87 3.27
N PHE A 80 1.26 12.88 1.97
CA PHE A 80 0.43 13.90 1.34
C PHE A 80 -1.06 13.55 1.41
N ARG A 81 -1.86 14.41 2.05
CA ARG A 81 -3.32 14.21 2.27
C ARG A 81 -4.13 13.95 1.00
N ARG A 82 -3.65 14.41 -0.16
CA ARG A 82 -4.34 14.28 -1.45
C ARG A 82 -4.05 12.96 -2.17
N THR A 83 -2.90 12.34 -1.95
CA THR A 83 -2.46 11.11 -2.63
C THR A 83 -2.68 9.86 -1.79
N VAL A 84 -3.24 9.98 -0.58
CA VAL A 84 -3.55 8.86 0.32
C VAL A 84 -4.32 7.73 -0.34
N PRO A 85 -5.50 7.97 -0.95
CA PRO A 85 -6.26 6.89 -1.58
C PRO A 85 -5.48 6.22 -2.73
N LEU A 86 -4.67 7.00 -3.46
CA LEU A 86 -3.84 6.45 -4.53
C LEU A 86 -2.70 5.59 -3.97
N ALA A 87 -2.04 6.05 -2.91
CA ALA A 87 -0.97 5.31 -2.23
C ALA A 87 -1.51 4.02 -1.61
N ILE A 88 -2.70 4.04 -1.00
CA ILE A 88 -3.35 2.85 -0.47
C ILE A 88 -3.63 1.83 -1.58
N LEU A 89 -4.11 2.28 -2.75
CA LEU A 89 -4.31 1.39 -3.90
C LEU A 89 -3.00 0.80 -4.40
N MET A 90 -1.94 1.61 -4.47
CA MET A 90 -0.62 1.14 -4.85
C MET A 90 -0.05 0.13 -3.85
N SER A 91 -0.32 0.28 -2.54
CA SER A 91 0.10 -0.69 -1.54
C SER A 91 -0.71 -2.00 -1.55
N LEU A 92 -1.82 -2.08 -2.29
CA LEU A 92 -2.69 -3.27 -2.32
C LEU A 92 -2.00 -4.52 -2.91
N PRO A 93 -1.39 -4.49 -4.12
CA PRO A 93 -0.62 -5.64 -4.63
C PRO A 93 0.54 -6.01 -3.72
N TYR A 94 1.15 -5.01 -3.06
CA TYR A 94 2.21 -5.23 -2.08
C TYR A 94 1.71 -5.94 -0.82
N ALA A 95 0.60 -5.48 -0.25
CA ALA A 95 0.00 -6.07 0.95
C ALA A 95 -0.44 -7.51 0.71
N PHE A 96 -0.98 -7.81 -0.48
CA PHE A 96 -1.31 -9.18 -0.88
C PHE A 96 -0.05 -10.05 -1.04
N ASN A 97 1.02 -9.50 -1.61
CA ASN A 97 2.30 -10.21 -1.71
C ASN A 97 2.90 -10.53 -0.34
N ILE A 98 2.85 -9.58 0.62
CA ILE A 98 3.27 -9.82 2.00
C ILE A 98 2.43 -10.92 2.64
N LEU A 99 1.11 -10.90 2.44
CA LEU A 99 0.21 -11.90 3.01
C LEU A 99 0.58 -13.29 2.50
N LEU A 100 0.77 -13.44 1.18
CA LEU A 100 1.23 -14.69 0.59
C LEU A 100 2.60 -15.12 1.14
N TYR A 101 3.57 -14.21 1.20
CA TYR A 101 4.90 -14.51 1.71
C TYR A 101 4.86 -15.04 3.15
N VAL A 102 4.08 -14.38 4.00
CA VAL A 102 3.98 -14.71 5.42
C VAL A 102 3.16 -15.98 5.67
N THR A 103 2.11 -16.23 4.88
CA THR A 103 1.29 -17.45 5.01
C THR A 103 1.99 -18.69 4.43
N PHE A 104 2.74 -18.57 3.33
CA PHE A 104 3.36 -19.74 2.69
C PHE A 104 4.78 -20.03 3.16
N PHE A 105 5.60 -19.01 3.39
CA PHE A 105 7.04 -19.19 3.64
C PHE A 105 7.43 -18.83 5.06
N ALA A 106 6.86 -17.75 5.61
CA ALA A 106 7.47 -17.05 6.72
C ALA A 106 6.49 -16.90 7.90
N HIS A 107 5.98 -18.03 8.43
CA HIS A 107 5.05 -18.06 9.56
C HIS A 107 5.57 -17.28 10.78
N GLN A 108 6.88 -17.27 11.00
CA GLN A 108 7.52 -16.50 12.07
C GLN A 108 7.31 -14.97 11.95
N TYR A 109 7.05 -14.49 10.74
CA TYR A 109 6.79 -13.08 10.44
C TYR A 109 5.28 -12.76 10.34
N LEU A 110 4.40 -13.70 10.69
CA LEU A 110 2.94 -13.47 10.80
C LEU A 110 2.60 -12.31 11.71
N ILE A 111 3.34 -12.16 12.79
CA ILE A 111 3.16 -11.10 13.78
C ILE A 111 3.36 -9.71 13.14
N ILE A 112 4.16 -9.60 12.09
CA ILE A 112 4.46 -8.32 11.42
C ILE A 112 3.60 -8.15 10.15
N GLY A 113 3.44 -9.20 9.35
CA GLY A 113 2.69 -9.11 8.09
C GLY A 113 1.17 -9.03 8.25
N LEU A 114 0.61 -9.67 9.28
CA LEU A 114 -0.83 -9.66 9.50
C LEU A 114 -1.34 -8.27 9.91
N PRO A 115 -0.71 -7.53 10.85
CA PRO A 115 -1.07 -6.15 11.13
C PRO A 115 -0.84 -5.22 9.93
N ASP A 116 0.18 -5.45 9.10
CA ASP A 116 0.45 -4.67 7.90
C ASP A 116 -0.71 -4.78 6.91
N PHE A 117 -1.13 -6.01 6.59
CA PHE A 117 -2.29 -6.26 5.73
C PHE A 117 -3.58 -5.69 6.34
N ALA A 118 -3.80 -5.91 7.64
CA ALA A 118 -4.98 -5.40 8.34
C ALA A 118 -5.03 -3.86 8.35
N ALA A 119 -3.90 -3.18 8.56
CA ALA A 119 -3.80 -1.72 8.48
C ALA A 119 -4.09 -1.21 7.07
N CYS A 120 -3.57 -1.88 6.03
CA CYS A 120 -3.87 -1.54 4.64
C CYS A 120 -5.36 -1.69 4.33
N ALA A 121 -5.97 -2.82 4.69
CA ALA A 121 -7.39 -3.09 4.49
C ALA A 121 -8.29 -2.11 5.27
N PHE A 122 -7.93 -1.80 6.52
CA PHE A 122 -8.63 -0.82 7.34
C PHE A 122 -8.54 0.59 6.75
N LEU A 123 -7.38 0.99 6.24
CA LEU A 123 -7.20 2.28 5.57
C LEU A 123 -8.01 2.38 4.28
N ILE A 124 -8.11 1.29 3.49
CA ILE A 124 -9.00 1.18 2.33
C ILE A 124 -10.44 1.40 2.77
N TYR A 125 -10.88 0.70 3.81
CA TYR A 125 -12.25 0.79 4.33
C TYR A 125 -12.57 2.22 4.81
N CYS A 126 -11.66 2.86 5.55
CA CYS A 126 -11.82 4.25 6.00
C CYS A 126 -11.87 5.27 4.85
N HIS A 127 -11.16 5.02 3.75
CA HIS A 127 -11.13 5.88 2.56
C HIS A 127 -12.09 5.41 1.45
N PHE A 128 -12.98 4.45 1.73
CA PHE A 128 -13.85 3.86 0.71
C PHE A 128 -14.78 4.88 0.05
N ASP A 129 -15.33 5.81 0.83
CA ASP A 129 -16.14 6.93 0.34
C ASP A 129 -15.39 7.85 -0.64
N TRP A 130 -14.06 7.87 -0.60
CA TRP A 130 -13.22 8.65 -1.53
C TRP A 130 -13.05 7.97 -2.89
N TYR A 131 -13.22 6.65 -2.99
CA TYR A 131 -13.19 5.91 -4.26
C TYR A 131 -14.52 5.93 -5.01
N ARG A 132 -15.63 6.21 -4.32
CA ARG A 132 -16.98 6.27 -4.89
C ARG A 132 -17.11 7.17 -6.15
N PRO A 133 -16.50 8.37 -6.26
CA PRO A 133 -16.56 9.18 -7.48
C PRO A 133 -15.73 8.65 -8.65
N ILE A 134 -14.80 7.72 -8.45
CA ILE A 134 -14.06 7.05 -9.54
C ILE A 134 -14.92 5.98 -10.21
N PHE A 135 -15.81 5.34 -9.43
CA PHE A 135 -16.74 4.33 -9.93
C PHE A 135 -18.10 4.90 -10.35
N ALA A 136 -18.45 6.12 -9.89
CA ALA A 136 -19.56 6.87 -10.46
C ALA A 136 -19.13 7.39 -11.84
N GLY A 137 -19.49 6.65 -12.89
CA GLY A 137 -19.23 7.03 -14.28
C GLY A 137 -19.72 8.45 -14.60
N PRO A 138 -19.25 9.06 -15.70
CA PRO A 138 -19.56 10.43 -16.07
C PRO A 138 -21.06 10.65 -15.95
N THR A 139 -21.47 11.56 -15.05
CA THR A 139 -22.87 11.97 -14.95
C THR A 139 -23.29 12.36 -16.35
N ALA A 140 -24.17 11.56 -16.96
CA ALA A 140 -24.66 11.77 -18.30
C ALA A 140 -25.10 13.23 -18.36
N ALA A 141 -24.40 14.02 -19.18
CA ALA A 141 -24.79 15.40 -19.44
C ALA A 141 -26.26 15.34 -19.89
N PRO A 142 -27.16 16.13 -19.29
CA PRO A 142 -28.54 16.20 -19.76
C PRO A 142 -28.51 16.49 -21.26
N LEU A 143 -29.05 15.58 -22.07
CA LEU A 143 -29.16 15.77 -23.51
C LEU A 143 -29.87 17.12 -23.74
N PRO A 144 -29.36 18.01 -24.60
CA PRO A 144 -30.09 19.22 -24.96
C PRO A 144 -31.40 18.78 -25.60
N ILE A 145 -32.51 19.09 -24.93
CA ILE A 145 -33.85 18.85 -25.44
C ILE A 145 -33.96 19.65 -26.75
N PRO A 146 -34.33 19.03 -27.89
CA PRO A 146 -34.56 19.77 -29.12
C PRO A 146 -35.67 20.78 -28.85
N GLN A 147 -35.36 22.08 -28.95
CA GLN A 147 -36.39 23.09 -29.03
C GLN A 147 -37.02 22.92 -30.41
N GLY A 148 -38.26 22.41 -30.42
CA GLY A 148 -39.03 22.27 -31.64
C GLY A 148 -39.43 23.63 -32.18
N ASP A 149 -39.15 23.83 -33.47
CA ASP A 149 -39.77 24.85 -34.32
C ASP A 149 -41.04 24.27 -34.97
#